data_AF-A0A6M3IJY9-F1
#
_entry.id   AF-A0A6M3IJY9-F1
#
_cell.length_a   1.000
_cell.length_b   1.000
_cell.length_c   1.000
_cell.angle_alpha   90.00
_cell.angle_beta   90.00
_cell.angle_gamma   90.00
#
_symmetry.space_group_name_H-M   'P 1'
#
loop_
_entity.id
_entity.type
_entity.pdbx_description
1 polymer ?
#
loop_
_entity_poly.entity_id
_entity_poly.type
_entity_poly.pdbx_seq_one_letter_code
_entity_poly.pdbx_strand_id
1 'polypeptide(L)'
;MTPRDVSIPNENNFCGGSFPDWLEVNLIDKCNGKCSWCIEKSGYHPKTHLPWKKIVGEIIKTGKKNIILLGGEPTLFKDLRLLIDLLNDFDKNVYLTTNGSLLSPDYVRKNFTNLHALNISIHHYDSARNLQIIGLLIDYNLIKDSITELHKNNVSVRLNCNCISGEIDSEEEIFKYIRFAKTVGADKVRFAELKDDKSNFVDLAMIMKYEYGLNDDPFLLGCNKDVVINGMPVNFRQMCGLQTDLKKKPINPKQIVKKVLYYDGKLYDGWQRTFPKENTMNEKDLEILLSGVESGDVPVSEAMRLIFSEMKKMREISQEIIRKTHLSSGGCQY
;
A
#
# COMPACT_ATOMS: atom_id res chain seq x y z
N MET A 1 19.92 -18.06 30.52
CA MET A 1 18.90 -17.62 29.54
C MET A 1 19.50 -17.78 28.17
N THR A 2 19.03 -18.76 27.38
CA THR A 2 19.40 -18.88 25.97
C THR A 2 19.03 -17.57 25.24
N PRO A 3 19.77 -17.14 24.21
CA PRO A 3 19.34 -16.01 23.39
C PRO A 3 17.94 -16.35 22.89
N ARG A 4 16.91 -15.60 23.34
CA ARG A 4 15.54 -15.82 22.89
C ARG A 4 15.56 -15.72 21.36
N ASP A 5 15.03 -16.73 20.67
CA ASP A 5 15.08 -16.83 19.22
C ASP A 5 14.65 -15.52 18.56
N VAL A 6 15.56 -14.88 17.83
CA VAL A 6 15.32 -13.65 17.06
C VAL A 6 15.27 -14.04 15.60
N SER A 7 14.18 -13.72 14.92
CA SER A 7 14.04 -13.92 13.48
C SER A 7 14.67 -12.73 12.74
N ILE A 8 15.61 -13.02 11.85
CA ILE A 8 16.25 -12.03 10.98
C ILE A 8 15.62 -12.15 9.59
N PRO A 9 15.13 -11.07 8.98
CA PRO A 9 14.51 -11.13 7.67
C PRO A 9 15.54 -11.49 6.60
N ASN A 10 15.08 -12.08 5.50
CA ASN A 10 15.89 -12.26 4.31
C ASN A 10 16.49 -10.91 3.87
N GLU A 11 17.77 -10.86 3.53
CA GLU A 11 18.46 -9.63 3.10
C GLU A 11 17.83 -8.97 1.86
N ASN A 12 17.22 -9.78 0.99
CA ASN A 12 16.52 -9.29 -0.20
C ASN A 12 15.12 -8.74 0.12
N ASN A 13 14.62 -8.98 1.34
CA ASN A 13 13.41 -8.33 1.80
C ASN A 13 13.67 -6.88 2.07
N PHE A 14 12.64 -6.08 1.81
CA PHE A 14 12.67 -4.66 2.12
C PHE A 14 13.02 -4.40 3.60
N CYS A 15 12.47 -5.22 4.50
CA CYS A 15 12.74 -5.17 5.93
C CYS A 15 14.11 -5.70 6.34
N GLY A 16 14.80 -6.43 5.45
CA GLY A 16 16.20 -6.81 5.56
C GLY A 16 17.18 -5.76 5.04
N GLY A 17 16.68 -4.62 4.54
CA GLY A 17 17.51 -3.48 4.12
C GLY A 17 17.65 -3.33 2.60
N SER A 18 16.97 -4.17 1.81
CA SER A 18 17.00 -4.02 0.35
C SER A 18 16.38 -2.70 -0.12
N PHE A 19 16.83 -2.22 -1.27
CA PHE A 19 16.41 -0.95 -1.90
C PHE A 19 16.69 0.30 -1.05
N PRO A 20 17.90 0.50 -0.52
CA PRO A 20 18.19 1.62 0.41
C PRO A 20 17.99 3.00 -0.23
N ASP A 21 18.09 3.11 -1.56
CA ASP A 21 17.99 4.39 -2.29
C ASP A 21 16.57 4.81 -2.67
N TRP A 22 15.56 4.09 -2.19
CA TRP A 22 14.15 4.35 -2.50
C TRP A 22 13.47 5.19 -1.42
N LEU A 23 12.63 6.14 -1.85
CA LEU A 23 11.71 6.90 -1.02
C LEU A 23 10.28 6.72 -1.51
N GLU A 24 9.37 6.45 -0.59
CA GLU A 24 7.94 6.48 -0.82
C GLU A 24 7.38 7.86 -0.46
N VAL A 25 6.57 8.43 -1.34
CA VAL A 25 5.93 9.72 -1.13
C VAL A 25 4.42 9.56 -1.24
N ASN A 26 3.71 9.72 -0.13
CA ASN A 26 2.26 9.88 -0.13
C ASN A 26 1.94 11.33 -0.51
N LEU A 27 1.59 11.55 -1.78
CA LEU A 27 1.46 12.88 -2.37
C LEU A 27 0.09 13.53 -2.11
N ILE A 28 -0.95 12.73 -1.90
CA ILE A 28 -2.33 13.20 -1.78
C ILE A 28 -3.18 12.11 -1.11
N ASP A 29 -4.22 12.49 -0.37
CA ASP A 29 -5.20 11.58 0.24
C ASP A 29 -6.38 11.21 -0.68
N LYS A 30 -6.74 12.11 -1.61
CA LYS A 30 -7.86 11.93 -2.53
C LYS A 30 -7.61 10.78 -3.51
N CYS A 31 -8.59 9.89 -3.61
CA CYS A 31 -8.65 8.82 -4.59
C CYS A 31 -10.06 8.79 -5.20
N ASN A 32 -10.15 8.51 -6.50
CA ASN A 32 -11.42 8.26 -7.19
C ASN A 32 -11.83 6.77 -7.19
N GLY A 33 -10.96 5.87 -6.74
CA GLY A 33 -11.24 4.44 -6.58
C GLY A 33 -11.90 4.09 -5.24
N LYS A 34 -12.44 2.87 -5.15
CA LYS A 34 -13.19 2.38 -3.96
C LYS A 34 -12.76 0.99 -3.49
N CYS A 35 -11.59 0.51 -3.88
CA CYS A 35 -11.06 -0.84 -3.56
C CYS A 35 -11.26 -1.22 -2.08
N SER A 36 -11.80 -2.40 -1.79
CA SER A 36 -12.10 -2.85 -0.43
C SER A 36 -10.84 -3.01 0.43
N TRP A 37 -9.73 -3.48 -0.14
CA TRP A 37 -8.44 -3.69 0.54
C TRP A 37 -7.52 -2.45 0.57
N CYS A 38 -8.03 -1.26 0.23
CA CYS A 38 -7.20 -0.06 0.14
C CYS A 38 -6.62 0.34 1.50
N ILE A 39 -5.28 0.40 1.61
CA ILE A 39 -4.58 0.78 2.84
C ILE A 39 -4.87 2.22 3.25
N GLU A 40 -5.06 3.12 2.28
CA GLU A 40 -5.31 4.55 2.53
C GLU A 40 -6.70 4.81 3.12
N LYS A 41 -7.68 3.91 2.95
CA LYS A 41 -8.99 4.07 3.62
C LYS A 41 -8.86 4.15 5.14
N SER A 42 -7.89 3.42 5.70
CA SER A 42 -7.49 3.46 7.12
C SER A 42 -6.18 4.23 7.36
N GLY A 43 -5.72 4.94 6.33
CA GLY A 43 -4.44 5.64 6.32
C GLY A 43 -4.47 6.91 7.18
N TYR A 44 -3.29 7.37 7.56
CA TYR A 44 -3.13 8.68 8.18
C TYR A 44 -3.26 9.78 7.12
N HIS A 45 -4.20 10.69 7.33
CA HIS A 45 -4.44 11.83 6.45
C HIS A 45 -4.09 13.13 7.19
N PRO A 46 -2.85 13.65 7.05
CA PRO A 46 -2.50 14.95 7.59
C PRO A 46 -3.51 16.04 7.21
N LYS A 47 -3.82 16.94 8.15
CA LYS A 47 -4.73 18.07 7.89
C LYS A 47 -4.07 19.16 7.03
N THR A 48 -2.76 19.25 7.09
CA THR A 48 -1.95 20.26 6.41
C THR A 48 -1.39 19.71 5.12
N HIS A 49 -1.48 20.49 4.04
CA HIS A 49 -0.87 20.17 2.77
C HIS A 49 0.23 21.18 2.49
N LEU A 50 1.45 20.70 2.26
CA LEU A 50 2.51 21.57 1.80
C LEU A 50 2.36 21.87 0.31
N PRO A 51 2.77 23.08 -0.14
CA PRO A 51 2.97 23.36 -1.55
C PRO A 51 3.94 22.36 -2.17
N TRP A 52 3.68 21.92 -3.40
CA TRP A 52 4.48 20.90 -4.10
C TRP A 52 5.98 21.20 -4.12
N LYS A 53 6.37 22.47 -4.28
CA LYS A 53 7.79 22.90 -4.25
C LYS A 53 8.47 22.59 -2.91
N LYS A 54 7.74 22.71 -1.79
CA LYS A 54 8.27 22.36 -0.47
C LYS A 54 8.41 20.84 -0.33
N ILE A 55 7.46 20.06 -0.85
CA ILE A 55 7.55 18.59 -0.88
C ILE A 55 8.81 18.16 -1.65
N VAL A 56 9.08 18.75 -2.82
CA VAL A 56 10.32 18.49 -3.58
C VAL A 56 11.56 18.82 -2.74
N GLY A 57 11.57 19.94 -2.03
CA GLY A 57 12.65 20.30 -1.10
C GLY A 57 12.87 19.23 -0.02
N GLU A 58 11.82 18.69 0.58
CA GLU A 58 11.92 17.60 1.55
C GLU A 58 12.41 16.29 0.91
N ILE A 59 11.97 15.97 -0.31
CA ILE A 59 12.47 14.80 -1.07
C ILE A 59 13.99 14.93 -1.29
N ILE A 60 14.47 16.08 -1.76
CA ILE A 60 15.90 16.31 -2.05
C ILE A 60 16.75 16.13 -0.79
N LYS A 61 16.31 16.67 0.36
CA LYS A 61 17.01 16.54 1.66
C LYS A 61 17.22 15.10 2.09
N THR A 62 16.38 14.16 1.66
CA THR A 62 16.53 12.74 2.01
C THR A 62 17.75 12.07 1.36
N GLY A 63 18.30 12.66 0.30
CA GLY A 63 19.39 12.07 -0.49
C GLY A 63 18.99 10.86 -1.35
N LYS A 64 17.73 10.40 -1.30
CA LYS A 64 17.26 9.23 -2.05
C LYS A 64 17.26 9.48 -3.56
N LYS A 65 17.59 8.45 -4.34
CA LYS A 65 17.69 8.52 -5.81
C LYS A 65 16.39 8.14 -6.50
N ASN A 66 15.72 7.10 -6.01
CA ASN A 66 14.51 6.55 -6.61
C ASN A 66 13.30 7.00 -5.79
N ILE A 67 12.42 7.78 -6.41
CA ILE A 67 11.26 8.38 -5.75
C ILE A 67 10.01 7.74 -6.34
N ILE A 68 9.23 7.04 -5.52
CA ILE A 68 7.90 6.59 -5.96
C ILE A 68 6.82 7.52 -5.42
N LEU A 69 6.02 8.04 -6.33
CA LEU A 69 4.88 8.88 -6.03
C LEU A 69 3.63 7.98 -5.90
N LEU A 70 2.99 8.10 -4.74
CA LEU A 70 1.87 7.30 -4.26
C LEU A 70 0.83 8.22 -3.59
N GLY A 71 -0.14 7.62 -2.92
CA GLY A 71 -1.14 8.27 -2.08
C GLY A 71 -2.50 7.63 -2.31
N GLY A 72 -3.54 8.46 -2.39
CA GLY A 72 -4.81 8.11 -2.99
C GLY A 72 -4.65 7.81 -4.48
N GLU A 73 -5.03 8.74 -5.36
CA GLU A 73 -4.74 8.65 -6.79
C GLU A 73 -3.83 9.82 -7.22
N PRO A 74 -2.52 9.57 -7.41
CA PRO A 74 -1.55 10.61 -7.75
C PRO A 74 -1.89 11.42 -9.00
N THR A 75 -2.56 10.83 -10.00
CA THR A 75 -2.97 11.55 -11.21
C THR A 75 -4.01 12.65 -10.97
N LEU A 76 -4.64 12.69 -9.79
CA LEU A 76 -5.50 13.78 -9.34
C LEU A 76 -4.71 14.98 -8.78
N PHE A 77 -3.40 14.83 -8.56
CA PHE A 77 -2.56 15.91 -8.06
C PHE A 77 -2.28 16.93 -9.17
N LYS A 78 -2.78 18.16 -9.00
CA LYS A 78 -2.80 19.20 -10.05
C LYS A 78 -1.40 19.55 -10.59
N ASP A 79 -0.40 19.57 -9.71
CA ASP A 79 0.98 19.97 -10.06
C ASP A 79 1.89 18.76 -10.34
N LEU A 80 1.33 17.59 -10.67
CA LEU A 80 2.09 16.34 -10.80
C LEU A 80 3.21 16.47 -11.83
N ARG A 81 2.89 17.04 -13.00
CA ARG A 81 3.86 17.28 -14.07
C ARG A 81 5.04 18.15 -13.61
N LEU A 82 4.74 19.29 -12.97
CA LEU A 82 5.76 20.23 -12.49
C LEU A 82 6.64 19.60 -11.41
N LEU A 83 6.05 18.78 -10.54
CA LEU A 83 6.78 18.05 -9.51
C LEU A 83 7.71 17.00 -10.13
N ILE A 84 7.25 16.22 -11.12
CA ILE A 84 8.07 15.23 -11.84
C ILE A 84 9.24 15.92 -12.53
N ASP A 85 8.99 16.99 -13.29
CA ASP A 85 10.03 17.71 -14.02
C ASP A 85 11.09 18.27 -13.06
N LEU A 86 10.67 18.93 -11.97
CA LEU A 86 11.62 19.47 -11.01
C LEU A 86 12.43 18.37 -10.34
N LEU A 87 11.84 17.22 -10.00
CA LEU A 87 12.60 16.09 -9.44
C LEU A 87 13.65 15.56 -10.43
N ASN A 88 13.34 15.53 -11.72
CA ASN A 88 14.30 15.13 -12.75
C ASN A 88 15.46 16.13 -12.88
N ASP A 89 15.21 17.44 -12.76
CA ASP A 89 16.28 18.45 -12.73
C ASP A 89 17.28 18.24 -11.58
N PHE A 90 16.84 17.59 -10.50
CA PHE A 90 17.67 17.16 -9.37
C PHE A 90 18.16 15.70 -9.47
N ASP A 91 18.21 15.17 -10.70
CA ASP A 91 18.69 13.83 -11.02
C ASP A 91 18.00 12.73 -10.19
N LYS A 92 16.67 12.81 -10.04
CA LYS A 92 15.86 11.77 -9.39
C LYS A 92 15.19 10.88 -10.41
N ASN A 93 15.20 9.57 -10.17
CA ASN A 93 14.40 8.62 -10.94
C ASN A 93 12.98 8.62 -10.36
N VAL A 94 12.01 9.14 -11.11
CA VAL A 94 10.62 9.26 -10.63
C VAL A 94 9.78 8.10 -11.15
N TYR A 95 9.22 7.34 -10.21
CA TYR A 95 8.25 6.27 -10.43
C TYR A 95 6.87 6.76 -9.98
N LEU A 96 5.81 6.34 -10.65
CA LEU A 96 4.44 6.67 -10.28
C LEU A 96 3.60 5.40 -10.19
N THR A 97 2.69 5.32 -9.22
CA THR A 97 1.63 4.29 -9.24
C THR A 97 0.27 4.96 -9.38
N THR A 98 -0.53 4.49 -10.33
CA THR A 98 -1.87 5.01 -10.63
C THR A 98 -2.86 3.86 -10.80
N ASN A 99 -4.14 4.11 -10.55
CA ASN A 99 -5.24 3.21 -10.89
C ASN A 99 -5.60 3.23 -12.39
N GLY A 100 -4.98 4.11 -13.17
CA GLY A 100 -5.13 4.15 -14.63
C GLY A 100 -6.35 4.93 -15.14
N SER A 101 -7.24 5.40 -14.26
CA SER A 101 -8.53 6.00 -14.66
C SER A 101 -8.43 7.31 -15.44
N LEU A 102 -7.33 8.04 -15.30
CA LEU A 102 -7.07 9.28 -16.05
C LEU A 102 -6.08 9.07 -17.21
N LEU A 103 -5.59 7.85 -17.42
CA LEU A 103 -4.66 7.58 -18.50
C LEU A 103 -5.36 7.69 -19.84
N SER A 104 -4.76 8.51 -20.69
CA SER A 104 -5.04 8.63 -22.12
C SER A 104 -3.73 9.03 -22.81
N PRO A 105 -3.56 8.80 -24.12
CA PRO A 105 -2.38 9.25 -24.84
C PRO A 105 -2.10 10.75 -24.65
N ASP A 106 -3.14 11.58 -24.63
CA ASP A 106 -3.00 13.02 -24.40
C ASP A 106 -2.59 13.36 -22.97
N TYR A 107 -3.13 12.64 -21.97
CA TYR A 107 -2.71 12.82 -20.58
C TYR A 107 -1.25 12.44 -20.40
N VAL A 108 -0.82 11.32 -20.99
CA VAL A 108 0.59 10.85 -20.97
C VAL A 108 1.52 11.89 -21.59
N ARG A 109 1.23 12.39 -22.81
CA ARG A 109 2.05 13.43 -23.48
C ARG A 109 2.23 14.67 -22.64
N LYS A 110 1.16 15.09 -21.94
CA LYS A 110 1.18 16.31 -21.13
C LYS A 110 1.92 16.10 -19.80
N ASN A 111 1.78 14.93 -19.17
CA ASN A 111 2.17 14.77 -17.77
C ASN A 111 3.42 13.90 -17.54
N PHE A 112 3.78 12.99 -18.46
CA PHE A 112 4.75 11.92 -18.19
C PHE A 112 5.95 11.86 -19.14
N THR A 113 6.37 12.97 -19.74
CA THR A 113 7.52 12.94 -20.66
C THR A 113 8.86 12.64 -19.96
N ASN A 114 8.96 12.94 -18.67
CA ASN A 114 10.18 12.74 -17.86
C ASN A 114 9.96 11.69 -16.74
N LEU A 115 8.95 10.84 -16.87
CA LEU A 115 8.71 9.78 -15.88
C LEU A 115 9.68 8.62 -16.14
N HIS A 116 10.30 8.05 -15.10
CA HIS A 116 11.21 6.92 -15.29
C HIS A 116 10.46 5.62 -15.55
N ALA A 117 9.41 5.36 -14.77
CA ALA A 117 8.52 4.21 -14.98
C ALA A 117 7.13 4.44 -14.36
N LEU A 118 6.14 3.78 -14.94
CA LEU A 118 4.75 3.83 -14.48
C LEU A 118 4.29 2.46 -14.00
N ASN A 119 3.66 2.42 -12.83
CA ASN A 119 2.91 1.27 -12.36
C ASN A 119 1.42 1.54 -12.51
N ILE A 120 0.67 0.62 -13.12
CA ILE A 120 -0.78 0.72 -13.28
C ILE A 120 -1.44 -0.40 -12.48
N SER A 121 -2.31 -0.04 -11.54
CA SER A 121 -3.06 -1.01 -10.73
C SER A 121 -4.28 -1.51 -11.48
N ILE A 122 -4.14 -2.69 -12.11
CA ILE A 122 -5.22 -3.42 -12.80
C ILE A 122 -5.32 -4.79 -12.13
N HIS A 123 -6.45 -5.07 -11.52
CA HIS A 123 -6.62 -6.24 -10.65
C HIS A 123 -7.33 -7.41 -11.33
N HIS A 124 -7.82 -7.22 -12.56
CA HIS A 124 -8.40 -8.29 -13.36
C HIS A 124 -8.28 -7.98 -14.86
N TYR A 125 -8.09 -9.01 -15.71
CA TYR A 125 -7.91 -8.84 -17.16
C TYR A 125 -9.21 -8.58 -17.93
N ASP A 126 -10.35 -8.83 -17.30
CA ASP A 126 -11.68 -8.37 -17.72
C ASP A 126 -12.00 -7.02 -17.05
N SER A 127 -12.34 -6.02 -17.86
CA SER A 127 -12.59 -4.64 -17.38
C SER A 127 -13.86 -4.52 -16.53
N ALA A 128 -14.91 -5.30 -16.82
CA ALA A 128 -16.15 -5.27 -16.03
C ALA A 128 -15.93 -5.88 -14.64
N ARG A 129 -15.13 -6.95 -14.54
CA ARG A 129 -14.67 -7.51 -13.27
C ARG A 129 -13.78 -6.53 -12.51
N ASN A 130 -12.82 -5.91 -13.19
CA ASN A 130 -11.96 -4.90 -12.58
C ASN A 130 -12.78 -3.71 -12.05
N LEU A 131 -13.83 -3.28 -12.75
CA LEU A 131 -14.78 -2.28 -12.26
C LEU A 131 -15.43 -2.69 -10.93
N GLN A 132 -15.86 -3.94 -10.76
CA GLN A 132 -16.42 -4.40 -9.49
C GLN A 132 -15.38 -4.36 -8.35
N ILE A 133 -14.14 -4.68 -8.70
CA ILE A 133 -13.00 -4.76 -7.78
C ILE A 133 -12.57 -3.36 -7.30
N ILE A 134 -12.39 -2.39 -8.20
CA ILE A 134 -11.86 -1.05 -7.86
C ILE A 134 -12.90 0.08 -7.85
N GLY A 135 -14.14 -0.17 -8.30
CA GLY A 135 -15.21 0.82 -8.40
C GLY A 135 -15.03 1.86 -9.52
N LEU A 136 -14.15 1.59 -10.49
CA LEU A 136 -13.85 2.45 -11.62
C LEU A 136 -13.80 1.65 -12.92
N LEU A 137 -14.45 2.16 -13.96
CA LEU A 137 -14.34 1.57 -15.29
C LEU A 137 -13.04 2.05 -15.94
N ILE A 138 -12.22 1.11 -16.37
CA ILE A 138 -10.94 1.38 -17.05
C ILE A 138 -11.02 0.82 -18.47
N ASP A 139 -10.83 1.68 -19.46
CA ASP A 139 -10.78 1.26 -20.86
C ASP A 139 -9.39 0.69 -21.19
N TYR A 140 -9.31 -0.62 -21.42
CA TYR A 140 -8.04 -1.30 -21.70
C TYR A 140 -7.46 -0.99 -23.08
N ASN A 141 -8.27 -0.53 -24.05
CA ASN A 141 -7.74 -0.01 -25.30
C ASN A 141 -7.06 1.34 -25.05
N LEU A 142 -7.67 2.20 -24.24
CA LEU A 142 -7.07 3.47 -23.86
C LEU A 142 -5.78 3.28 -23.04
N ILE A 143 -5.74 2.27 -22.16
CA ILE A 143 -4.50 1.86 -21.47
C ILE A 143 -3.44 1.44 -22.49
N LYS A 144 -3.78 0.57 -23.44
CA LYS A 144 -2.84 0.12 -24.49
C LYS A 144 -2.28 1.29 -25.31
N ASP A 145 -3.13 2.22 -25.72
CA ASP A 145 -2.70 3.41 -26.47
C ASP A 145 -1.82 4.33 -25.60
N SER A 146 -2.14 4.45 -24.32
CA SER A 146 -1.35 5.21 -23.34
C SER A 146 0.03 4.58 -23.11
N ILE A 147 0.11 3.24 -23.02
CA ILE A 147 1.37 2.50 -22.91
C ILE A 147 2.23 2.71 -24.16
N THR A 148 1.62 2.64 -25.34
CA THR A 148 2.31 2.93 -26.60
C THR A 148 2.90 4.35 -26.61
N GLU A 149 2.18 5.33 -26.05
CA GLU A 149 2.68 6.70 -25.91
C GLU A 149 3.79 6.83 -24.86
N LEU A 150 3.70 6.11 -23.74
CA LEU A 150 4.72 6.05 -22.69
C LEU A 150 6.05 5.51 -23.24
N HIS A 151 5.99 4.45 -24.05
CA HIS A 151 7.17 3.85 -24.67
C HIS A 151 7.93 4.80 -25.61
N LYS A 152 7.25 5.76 -26.27
CA LYS A 152 7.93 6.79 -27.07
C LYS A 152 8.87 7.68 -26.24
N ASN A 153 8.61 7.79 -24.94
CA ASN A 153 9.44 8.51 -23.99
C ASN A 153 10.32 7.57 -23.14
N ASN A 154 10.49 6.31 -23.55
CA ASN A 154 11.23 5.28 -22.82
C ASN A 154 10.72 5.01 -21.39
N VAL A 155 9.44 5.26 -21.13
CA VAL A 155 8.83 5.00 -19.82
C VAL A 155 8.36 3.54 -19.77
N SER A 156 9.04 2.73 -18.96
CA SER A 156 8.62 1.34 -18.73
C SER A 156 7.33 1.25 -17.93
N VAL A 157 6.50 0.24 -18.23
CA VAL A 157 5.18 0.06 -17.62
C VAL A 157 5.08 -1.30 -16.94
N ARG A 158 4.70 -1.26 -15.65
CA ARG A 158 4.35 -2.46 -14.87
C ARG A 158 2.87 -2.48 -14.54
N LEU A 159 2.19 -3.60 -14.79
CA LEU A 159 0.87 -3.83 -14.21
C LEU A 159 1.00 -4.42 -12.81
N ASN A 160 0.29 -3.86 -11.84
CA ASN A 160 0.17 -4.41 -10.50
C ASN A 160 -1.20 -5.09 -10.35
N CYS A 161 -1.20 -6.35 -9.97
CA CYS A 161 -2.37 -7.17 -9.69
C CYS A 161 -2.28 -7.72 -8.27
N ASN A 162 -3.12 -7.23 -7.37
CA ASN A 162 -3.39 -7.99 -6.14
C ASN A 162 -4.24 -9.21 -6.49
N CYS A 163 -3.78 -10.39 -6.08
CA CYS A 163 -4.51 -11.64 -6.24
C CYS A 163 -5.61 -11.71 -5.17
N ILE A 164 -6.85 -11.85 -5.63
CA ILE A 164 -8.07 -11.79 -4.83
C ILE A 164 -8.82 -13.10 -5.06
N SER A 165 -9.26 -13.73 -3.97
CA SER A 165 -10.06 -14.96 -4.02
C SER A 165 -11.30 -14.78 -4.89
N GLY A 166 -11.57 -15.72 -5.79
CA GLY A 166 -12.66 -15.67 -6.76
C GLY A 166 -12.40 -14.81 -8.00
N GLU A 167 -11.24 -14.15 -8.10
CA GLU A 167 -10.86 -13.30 -9.24
C GLU A 167 -9.55 -13.80 -9.87
N ILE A 168 -8.39 -13.53 -9.26
CA ILE A 168 -7.07 -14.02 -9.71
C ILE A 168 -6.50 -14.95 -8.64
N ASP A 169 -7.00 -16.18 -8.59
CA ASP A 169 -6.81 -17.12 -7.49
C ASP A 169 -6.34 -18.52 -7.91
N SER A 170 -5.91 -18.68 -9.16
CA SER A 170 -5.32 -19.92 -9.66
C SER A 170 -4.18 -19.66 -10.64
N GLU A 171 -3.37 -20.68 -10.90
CA GLU A 171 -2.33 -20.66 -11.95
C GLU A 171 -2.91 -20.29 -13.32
N GLU A 172 -4.10 -20.81 -13.66
CA GLU A 172 -4.77 -20.53 -14.94
C GLU A 172 -5.10 -19.04 -15.06
N GLU A 173 -5.62 -18.42 -14.00
CA GLU A 173 -5.97 -17.00 -13.97
C GLU A 173 -4.73 -16.10 -14.06
N ILE A 174 -3.63 -16.49 -13.39
CA ILE A 174 -2.33 -15.81 -13.53
C ILE A 174 -1.85 -15.86 -15.00
N PHE A 175 -1.96 -17.01 -15.66
CA PHE A 175 -1.56 -17.13 -17.07
C PHE A 175 -2.48 -16.36 -18.02
N LYS A 176 -3.78 -16.29 -17.75
CA LYS A 176 -4.71 -15.41 -18.47
C LYS A 176 -4.32 -13.95 -18.31
N TYR A 177 -4.02 -13.52 -17.09
CA TYR A 177 -3.58 -12.15 -16.81
C TYR A 177 -2.26 -11.83 -17.53
N ILE A 178 -1.28 -12.74 -17.54
CA ILE A 178 -0.02 -12.55 -18.27
C ILE A 178 -0.27 -12.36 -19.77
N ARG A 179 -1.19 -13.12 -20.38
CA ARG A 179 -1.57 -12.93 -21.79
C ARG A 179 -2.19 -11.54 -22.01
N PHE A 180 -3.09 -11.12 -21.12
CA PHE A 180 -3.67 -9.78 -21.17
C PHE A 180 -2.62 -8.67 -21.06
N ALA A 181 -1.69 -8.77 -20.12
CA ALA A 181 -0.63 -7.80 -19.91
C ALA A 181 0.22 -7.59 -21.18
N LYS A 182 0.53 -8.68 -21.90
CA LYS A 182 1.19 -8.60 -23.20
C LYS A 182 0.34 -7.89 -24.26
N THR A 183 -0.95 -8.21 -24.33
CA THR A 183 -1.87 -7.61 -25.31
C THR A 183 -2.00 -6.09 -25.15
N VAL A 184 -1.95 -5.59 -23.91
CA VAL A 184 -1.95 -4.14 -23.64
C VAL A 184 -0.56 -3.50 -23.73
N GLY A 185 0.49 -4.29 -23.95
CA GLY A 185 1.86 -3.81 -24.15
C GLY A 185 2.65 -3.55 -22.87
N ALA A 186 2.26 -4.09 -21.72
CA ALA A 186 3.02 -3.91 -20.48
C ALA A 186 4.38 -4.63 -20.54
N ASP A 187 5.39 -4.06 -19.87
CA ASP A 187 6.75 -4.60 -19.83
C ASP A 187 6.95 -5.60 -18.69
N LYS A 188 6.14 -5.48 -17.63
CA LYS A 188 6.22 -6.33 -16.44
C LYS A 188 4.86 -6.49 -15.78
N VAL A 189 4.64 -7.61 -15.11
CA VAL A 189 3.50 -7.81 -14.20
C VAL A 189 4.01 -8.04 -12.79
N ARG A 190 3.30 -7.53 -11.79
CA ARG A 190 3.46 -7.89 -10.38
C ARG A 190 2.17 -8.50 -9.85
N PHE A 191 2.26 -9.74 -9.36
CA PHE A 191 1.20 -10.38 -8.60
C PHE A 191 1.52 -10.27 -7.11
N ALA A 192 0.54 -9.84 -6.29
CA ALA A 192 0.74 -9.64 -4.87
C ALA A 192 -0.38 -10.27 -4.03
N GLU A 193 0.00 -10.90 -2.92
CA GLU A 193 -0.96 -11.35 -1.90
C GLU A 193 -1.55 -10.15 -1.14
N LEU A 194 -2.79 -10.27 -0.63
CA LEU A 194 -3.42 -9.23 0.18
C LEU A 194 -2.90 -9.20 1.60
N LYS A 195 -2.75 -7.98 2.15
CA LYS A 195 -2.40 -7.73 3.54
C LYS A 195 -3.66 -7.71 4.41
N ASP A 196 -3.66 -8.51 5.48
CA ASP A 196 -4.68 -8.49 6.55
C ASP A 196 -6.14 -8.63 6.05
N ASP A 197 -6.38 -9.31 4.93
CA ASP A 197 -7.71 -9.63 4.41
C ASP A 197 -7.83 -11.15 4.25
N LYS A 198 -8.36 -11.80 5.29
CA LYS A 198 -8.45 -13.26 5.34
C LYS A 198 -9.47 -13.83 4.35
N SER A 199 -10.57 -13.12 4.13
CA SER A 199 -11.66 -13.56 3.25
C SER A 199 -11.23 -13.63 1.79
N ASN A 200 -10.38 -12.70 1.37
CA ASN A 200 -9.98 -12.56 -0.02
C ASN A 200 -8.54 -13.00 -0.28
N PHE A 201 -7.87 -13.59 0.71
CA PHE A 201 -6.48 -13.99 0.62
C PHE A 201 -6.28 -15.10 -0.42
N VAL A 202 -5.26 -14.93 -1.27
CA VAL A 202 -4.75 -15.97 -2.17
C VAL A 202 -3.33 -16.26 -1.73
N ASP A 203 -3.00 -17.52 -1.45
CA ASP A 203 -1.62 -17.93 -1.21
C ASP A 203 -0.93 -18.22 -2.54
N LEU A 204 -0.02 -17.33 -2.95
CA LEU A 204 0.68 -17.46 -4.23
C LEU A 204 1.50 -18.75 -4.30
N ALA A 205 2.12 -19.19 -3.19
CA ALA A 205 2.91 -20.41 -3.20
C ALA A 205 2.02 -21.63 -3.46
N MET A 206 0.84 -21.68 -2.84
CA MET A 206 -0.08 -22.79 -3.04
C MET A 206 -0.62 -22.84 -4.46
N ILE A 207 -1.14 -21.73 -4.99
CA ILE A 207 -1.78 -21.73 -6.32
C ILE A 207 -0.78 -21.94 -7.46
N MET A 208 0.48 -21.57 -7.25
CA MET A 208 1.59 -21.81 -8.18
C MET A 208 2.41 -23.07 -7.81
N LYS A 209 1.90 -23.93 -6.92
CA LYS A 209 2.51 -25.23 -6.56
C LYS A 209 3.98 -25.13 -6.13
N TYR A 210 4.34 -24.07 -5.40
CA TYR A 210 5.69 -23.79 -4.90
C TYR A 210 6.76 -23.64 -5.99
N GLU A 211 6.36 -23.38 -7.23
CA GLU A 211 7.28 -23.04 -8.30
C GLU A 211 7.79 -21.60 -8.18
N TYR A 212 8.73 -21.21 -9.05
CA TYR A 212 9.22 -19.82 -9.17
C TYR A 212 9.89 -19.26 -7.89
N GLY A 213 10.32 -20.13 -6.98
CA GLY A 213 10.95 -19.75 -5.71
C GLY A 213 9.97 -19.24 -4.65
N LEU A 214 8.67 -19.47 -4.84
CA LEU A 214 7.63 -19.18 -3.86
C LEU A 214 7.73 -20.13 -2.67
N ASN A 215 7.39 -19.64 -1.47
CA ASN A 215 7.69 -20.33 -0.23
C ASN A 215 6.68 -20.05 0.90
N ASP A 216 6.71 -20.87 1.95
CA ASP A 216 5.81 -20.77 3.11
C ASP A 216 6.28 -19.77 4.19
N ASP A 217 7.54 -19.34 4.16
CA ASP A 217 8.11 -18.38 5.12
C ASP A 217 8.76 -17.18 4.42
N PRO A 218 7.96 -16.27 3.82
CA PRO A 218 8.50 -15.15 3.04
C PRO A 218 9.36 -14.19 3.87
N PHE A 219 9.21 -14.19 5.20
CA PHE A 219 10.05 -13.39 6.09
C PHE A 219 11.50 -13.88 6.06
N LEU A 220 11.73 -15.19 6.14
CA LEU A 220 13.07 -15.78 6.15
C LEU A 220 13.61 -16.08 4.75
N LEU A 221 12.75 -16.50 3.82
CA LEU A 221 13.14 -17.06 2.51
C LEU A 221 13.00 -16.07 1.34
N GLY A 222 12.48 -14.88 1.62
CA GLY A 222 12.30 -13.83 0.64
C GLY A 222 10.84 -13.67 0.21
N CYS A 223 10.35 -12.43 0.25
CA CYS A 223 8.97 -12.07 -0.07
C CYS A 223 8.79 -11.49 -1.48
N ASN A 224 9.88 -11.29 -2.23
CA ASN A 224 9.84 -10.93 -3.64
C ASN A 224 10.55 -12.01 -4.47
N LYS A 225 9.94 -12.41 -5.59
CA LYS A 225 10.57 -13.30 -6.57
C LYS A 225 10.34 -12.73 -7.97
N ASP A 226 11.42 -12.44 -8.68
CA ASP A 226 11.38 -12.03 -10.09
C ASP A 226 11.65 -13.26 -10.97
N VAL A 227 10.76 -13.51 -11.93
CA VAL A 227 10.84 -14.61 -12.88
C VAL A 227 10.40 -14.16 -14.27
N VAL A 228 10.57 -15.02 -15.27
CA VAL A 228 10.05 -14.81 -16.62
C VAL A 228 9.11 -15.96 -16.96
N ILE A 229 7.85 -15.67 -17.19
CA ILE A 229 6.82 -16.66 -17.53
C ILE A 229 6.33 -16.40 -18.94
N ASN A 230 6.52 -17.36 -19.83
CA ASN A 230 6.20 -17.25 -21.25
C ASN A 230 6.84 -16.01 -21.92
N GLY A 231 7.99 -15.52 -21.45
CA GLY A 231 8.61 -14.29 -21.96
C GLY A 231 8.06 -12.97 -21.38
N MET A 232 7.13 -13.01 -20.43
CA MET A 232 6.72 -11.85 -19.64
C MET A 232 7.54 -11.81 -18.33
N PRO A 233 8.27 -10.71 -18.03
CA PRO A 233 8.79 -10.46 -16.69
C PRO A 233 7.66 -10.40 -15.66
N VAL A 234 7.75 -11.22 -14.63
CA VAL A 234 6.77 -11.33 -13.55
C VAL A 234 7.48 -11.17 -12.20
N ASN A 235 6.89 -10.36 -11.33
CA ASN A 235 7.26 -10.27 -9.92
C ASN A 235 6.14 -10.88 -9.06
N PHE A 236 6.46 -11.87 -8.25
CA PHE A 236 5.58 -12.34 -7.20
C PHE A 236 5.95 -11.69 -5.87
N ARG A 237 4.94 -11.13 -5.19
CA ARG A 237 5.04 -10.55 -3.85
C ARG A 237 4.20 -11.35 -2.88
N GLN A 238 4.86 -12.08 -1.99
CA GLN A 238 4.19 -12.81 -0.91
C GLN A 238 4.10 -11.96 0.36
N MET A 239 2.99 -12.02 1.08
CA MET A 239 2.87 -11.45 2.43
C MET A 239 3.50 -12.40 3.44
N CYS A 240 4.23 -11.88 4.43
CA CYS A 240 4.75 -12.72 5.52
C CYS A 240 3.87 -12.66 6.77
N GLY A 241 4.21 -13.41 7.82
CA GLY A 241 3.46 -13.42 9.09
C GLY A 241 3.42 -12.08 9.85
N LEU A 242 4.13 -11.05 9.39
CA LEU A 242 3.99 -9.67 9.89
C LEU A 242 2.83 -8.91 9.23
N GLN A 243 2.42 -9.35 8.05
CA GLN A 243 1.44 -8.68 7.20
C GLN A 243 0.12 -9.44 7.14
N THR A 244 0.12 -10.72 7.49
CA THR A 244 -1.06 -11.55 7.58
C THR A 244 -0.94 -12.54 8.74
N ASP A 245 -2.05 -12.81 9.42
CA ASP A 245 -2.13 -13.85 10.45
C ASP A 245 -2.22 -15.27 9.86
N LEU A 246 -2.25 -15.40 8.52
CA LEU A 246 -2.36 -16.68 7.81
C LEU A 246 -1.00 -17.36 7.57
N LYS A 247 0.11 -16.66 7.76
CA LYS A 247 1.46 -17.22 7.62
C LYS A 247 2.20 -17.22 8.94
N LYS A 248 3.29 -18.00 9.00
CA LYS A 248 4.12 -18.15 10.19
C LYS A 248 4.63 -16.79 10.68
N LYS A 249 4.34 -16.47 11.95
CA LYS A 249 4.81 -15.24 12.59
C LYS A 249 6.29 -15.35 12.94
N PRO A 250 7.12 -14.36 12.58
CA PRO A 250 8.50 -14.33 13.04
C PRO A 250 8.58 -14.03 14.54
N ILE A 251 9.58 -14.60 15.21
CA ILE A 251 9.80 -14.47 16.65
C ILE A 251 10.72 -13.27 16.89
N ASN A 252 10.28 -12.29 17.69
CA ASN A 252 11.05 -11.08 18.02
C ASN A 252 11.81 -10.47 16.83
N PRO A 253 11.12 -10.15 15.72
CA PRO A 253 11.76 -9.83 14.44
C PRO A 253 12.59 -8.53 14.54
N LYS A 254 13.84 -8.57 14.06
CA LYS A 254 14.63 -7.34 13.84
C LYS A 254 14.38 -6.82 12.43
N GLN A 255 13.92 -5.58 12.30
CA GLN A 255 13.54 -5.03 11.00
C GLN A 255 14.16 -3.65 10.78
N ILE A 256 14.46 -3.36 9.52
CA ILE A 256 14.74 -2.01 9.06
C ILE A 256 13.41 -1.37 8.64
N VAL A 257 13.07 -0.26 9.27
CA VAL A 257 11.89 0.53 8.93
C VAL A 257 12.28 1.62 7.95
N LYS A 258 11.64 1.66 6.79
CA LYS A 258 11.82 2.77 5.84
C LYS A 258 10.89 3.91 6.13
N LYS A 259 11.31 5.08 5.69
CA LYS A 259 10.56 6.31 5.86
C LYS A 259 9.66 6.57 4.67
N VAL A 260 8.45 7.06 4.95
CA VAL A 260 7.53 7.62 3.95
C VAL A 260 7.47 9.12 4.17
N LEU A 261 7.59 9.87 3.09
CA LEU A 261 7.28 11.30 3.10
C LEU A 261 5.79 11.49 2.85
N TYR A 262 5.09 12.14 3.76
CA TYR A 262 3.71 12.52 3.58
C TYR A 262 3.59 13.93 2.98
N TYR A 263 2.42 14.24 2.43
CA TYR A 263 2.11 15.52 1.80
C TYR A 263 2.08 16.72 2.77
N ASP A 264 2.23 16.50 4.08
CA ASP A 264 2.52 17.53 5.08
C ASP A 264 4.02 17.85 5.22
N GLY A 265 4.86 17.20 4.42
CA GLY A 265 6.31 17.37 4.38
C GLY A 265 7.08 16.64 5.46
N LYS A 266 6.44 15.74 6.23
CA LYS A 266 7.12 15.01 7.29
C LYS A 266 7.45 13.58 6.87
N LEU A 267 8.61 13.12 7.33
CA LEU A 267 9.02 11.73 7.21
C LEU A 267 8.52 10.94 8.42
N TYR A 268 7.87 9.82 8.13
CA TYR A 268 7.36 8.90 9.13
C TYR A 268 7.96 7.52 8.94
N ASP A 269 8.18 6.80 10.04
CA ASP A 269 8.64 5.42 10.01
C ASP A 269 7.47 4.51 9.58
N GLY A 270 7.48 4.06 8.32
CA GLY A 270 6.40 3.27 7.74
C GLY A 270 5.19 4.09 7.25
N TRP A 271 4.23 3.39 6.63
CA TRP A 271 2.91 3.95 6.33
C TRP A 271 2.14 4.12 7.64
N GLN A 272 1.69 5.34 7.88
CA GLN A 272 0.91 5.70 9.05
C GLN A 272 -0.57 5.35 8.84
N ARG A 273 -1.21 4.89 9.91
CA ARG A 273 -2.66 4.63 9.96
C ARG A 273 -3.32 5.69 10.82
N THR A 274 -4.56 6.05 10.47
CA THR A 274 -5.42 6.75 11.43
C THR A 274 -5.89 5.71 12.44
N PHE A 275 -5.58 5.94 13.72
CA PHE A 275 -6.34 5.29 14.77
C PHE A 275 -7.77 5.81 14.66
N PRO A 276 -8.79 4.94 14.68
CA PRO A 276 -10.15 5.44 14.78
C PRO A 276 -10.19 6.37 16.00
N LYS A 277 -10.62 7.62 15.78
CA LYS A 277 -11.15 8.41 16.88
C LYS A 277 -12.45 7.72 17.26
N GLU A 278 -12.37 6.71 18.10
CA GLU A 278 -13.53 6.21 18.80
C GLU A 278 -14.03 7.34 19.70
N ASN A 279 -15.34 7.52 19.78
CA ASN A 279 -16.00 8.35 20.80
C ASN A 279 -15.71 7.74 22.18
N THR A 280 -14.47 7.87 22.64
CA THR A 280 -14.11 7.63 24.03
C THR A 280 -14.69 8.79 24.83
N MET A 281 -15.41 8.48 25.90
CA MET A 281 -15.88 9.51 26.83
C MET A 281 -14.69 10.39 27.24
N ASN A 282 -14.75 11.67 26.91
CA ASN A 282 -13.77 12.64 27.37
C ASN A 282 -14.11 13.09 28.79
N GLU A 283 -13.24 13.89 29.41
CA GLU A 283 -13.41 14.39 30.78
C GLU A 283 -14.76 15.10 30.98
N LYS A 284 -15.22 15.84 29.97
CA LYS A 284 -16.51 16.54 29.97
C LYS A 284 -17.70 15.59 29.89
N ASP A 285 -17.58 14.49 29.16
CA ASP A 285 -18.62 13.45 29.10
C ASP A 285 -18.74 12.72 30.44
N LEU A 286 -17.63 12.53 31.15
CA LEU A 286 -17.60 11.97 32.50
C LEU A 286 -18.21 12.94 33.52
N GLU A 287 -17.91 14.24 33.43
CA GLU A 287 -18.52 15.28 34.26
C GLU A 287 -20.04 15.34 34.08
N ILE A 288 -20.53 15.26 32.83
CA ILE A 288 -21.98 15.22 32.53
C ILE A 288 -22.61 13.96 33.11
N LEU A 289 -21.97 12.79 32.96
CA LEU A 289 -22.47 11.53 33.50
C LEU A 289 -22.52 11.56 35.03
N LEU A 290 -21.50 12.11 35.68
CA LEU A 290 -21.45 12.28 37.14
C LEU A 290 -22.53 13.25 37.62
N SER A 291 -22.68 14.40 36.96
CA SER A 291 -23.73 15.37 37.28
C SER A 291 -25.13 14.77 37.14
N GLY A 292 -25.36 13.92 36.12
CA GLY A 292 -26.62 13.19 35.94
C GLY A 292 -26.87 12.12 37.00
N VAL A 293 -25.82 11.49 37.54
CA VAL A 293 -25.95 10.57 38.69
C VAL A 293 -26.27 11.35 39.97
N GLU A 294 -25.64 12.51 40.17
CA GLU A 294 -25.87 13.39 41.33
C GLU A 294 -27.27 14.01 41.35
N SER A 295 -27.81 14.38 40.18
CA SER A 295 -29.18 14.89 40.05
C SER A 295 -30.26 13.80 40.09
N GLY A 296 -29.86 12.52 39.99
CA GLY A 296 -30.77 11.37 39.94
C GLY A 296 -31.36 11.09 38.55
N ASP A 297 -30.95 11.83 37.52
CA ASP A 297 -31.39 11.66 36.14
C ASP A 297 -30.79 10.41 35.46
N VAL A 298 -29.65 9.92 35.97
CA VAL A 298 -28.96 8.73 35.48
C VAL A 298 -28.82 7.70 36.60
N PRO A 299 -29.38 6.48 36.46
CA PRO A 299 -29.18 5.41 37.42
C PRO A 299 -27.70 5.02 37.55
N VAL A 300 -27.22 4.81 38.79
CA VAL A 300 -25.84 4.38 39.09
C VAL A 300 -25.45 3.12 38.31
N SER A 301 -26.38 2.17 38.15
CA SER A 301 -26.17 0.94 37.38
C SER A 301 -25.91 1.20 35.89
N GLU A 302 -26.56 2.20 35.32
CA GLU A 302 -26.38 2.59 33.92
C GLU A 302 -25.06 3.35 33.73
N ALA A 303 -24.73 4.27 34.64
CA ALA A 303 -23.43 4.94 34.64
C ALA A 303 -22.27 3.95 34.76
N MET A 304 -22.37 2.97 35.66
CA MET A 304 -21.38 1.89 35.82
C MET A 304 -21.26 1.06 34.54
N ARG A 305 -22.37 0.70 33.89
CA ARG A 305 -22.36 -0.05 32.63
C ARG A 305 -21.62 0.72 31.53
N LEU A 306 -21.85 2.03 31.42
CA LEU A 306 -21.17 2.91 30.45
C LEU A 306 -19.66 2.98 30.74
N ILE A 307 -19.26 3.20 32.00
CA ILE A 307 -17.86 3.22 32.41
C ILE A 307 -17.17 1.87 32.16
N PHE A 308 -17.80 0.75 32.52
CA PHE A 308 -17.22 -0.58 32.26
C PHE A 308 -17.10 -0.90 30.78
N SER A 309 -18.07 -0.46 29.96
CA SER A 309 -17.99 -0.55 28.50
C SER A 309 -16.79 0.24 27.97
N GLU A 310 -16.57 1.47 28.44
CA GLU A 310 -15.41 2.29 28.07
C GLU A 310 -14.09 1.70 28.58
N MET A 311 -14.03 1.14 29.79
CA MET A 311 -12.84 0.44 30.30
C MET A 311 -12.51 -0.81 29.49
N LYS A 312 -13.54 -1.56 29.05
CA LYS A 312 -13.38 -2.73 28.19
C LYS A 312 -12.87 -2.31 26.82
N LYS A 313 -13.46 -1.27 26.21
CA LYS A 313 -12.96 -0.66 24.97
C LYS A 313 -11.53 -0.18 25.13
N MET A 314 -11.19 0.55 26.19
CA MET A 314 -9.82 1.01 26.48
C MET A 314 -8.84 -0.15 26.63
N ARG A 315 -9.24 -1.28 27.23
CA ARG A 315 -8.42 -2.50 27.29
C ARG A 315 -8.26 -3.14 25.91
N GLU A 316 -9.33 -3.24 25.13
CA GLU A 316 -9.30 -3.76 23.75
C GLU A 316 -8.45 -2.87 22.85
N ILE A 317 -8.59 -1.54 22.94
CA ILE A 317 -7.76 -0.53 22.29
C ILE A 317 -6.32 -0.64 22.76
N SER A 318 -6.04 -0.78 24.06
CA SER A 318 -4.68 -0.94 24.57
C SER A 318 -4.05 -2.25 24.07
N GLN A 319 -4.79 -3.36 24.09
CA GLN A 319 -4.36 -4.62 23.51
C GLN A 319 -4.16 -4.54 22.00
N GLU A 320 -5.01 -3.82 21.29
CA GLU A 320 -4.91 -3.60 19.85
C GLU A 320 -3.80 -2.61 19.51
N ILE A 321 -3.53 -1.60 20.34
CA ILE A 321 -2.37 -0.71 20.25
C ILE A 321 -1.11 -1.51 20.50
N ILE A 322 -1.06 -2.42 21.47
CA ILE A 322 0.09 -3.30 21.73
C ILE A 322 0.28 -4.27 20.54
N ARG A 323 -0.79 -4.91 20.07
CA ARG A 323 -0.81 -5.76 18.87
C ARG A 323 -0.35 -4.99 17.64
N LYS A 324 -0.78 -3.73 17.51
CA LYS A 324 -0.50 -2.87 16.37
C LYS A 324 0.75 -2.02 16.48
N THR A 325 1.36 -1.84 17.66
CA THR A 325 2.70 -1.24 17.79
C THR A 325 3.76 -2.23 17.32
N HIS A 326 3.48 -3.54 17.43
CA HIS A 326 4.22 -4.57 16.70
C HIS A 326 3.95 -4.59 15.19
N LEU A 327 2.82 -4.04 14.72
CA LEU A 327 2.51 -3.86 13.29
C LEU A 327 2.96 -2.50 12.72
N SER A 328 3.10 -1.47 13.55
CA SER A 328 3.54 -0.11 13.19
C SER A 328 5.05 0.06 13.28
N SER A 329 5.73 -0.83 14.00
CA SER A 329 7.17 -1.09 13.85
C SER A 329 7.48 -2.13 12.76
N GLY A 330 6.43 -2.61 12.08
CA GLY A 330 6.46 -3.60 11.01
C GLY A 330 6.95 -3.03 9.69
N GLY A 331 8.23 -2.69 9.60
CA GLY A 331 8.90 -2.44 8.33
C GLY A 331 8.67 -3.61 7.38
N CYS A 332 7.88 -3.38 6.33
CA CYS A 332 7.89 -4.08 5.04
C CYS A 332 6.86 -3.35 4.14
N GLN A 333 7.31 -2.30 3.47
CA GLN A 333 6.46 -1.46 2.62
C GLN A 333 6.37 -2.02 1.19
N TYR A 334 5.28 -1.62 0.53
CA TYR A 334 4.48 -2.27 -0.53
C TYR A 334 3.84 -3.58 -0.11
#